data_AF-A0A7W9CN41-F1
#
_entry.id   AF-A0A7W9CN41-F1
#
_cell.length_a   1.000
_cell.length_b   1.000
_cell.length_c   1.000
_cell.angle_alpha   90.00
_cell.angle_beta   90.00
_cell.angle_gamma   90.00
#
_symmetry.space_group_name_H-M   'P 1'
#
loop_
_entity.id
_entity.type
_entity.pdbx_description
1 polymer ?
#
loop_
_entity_poly.entity_id
_entity_poly.type
_entity_poly.pdbx_seq_one_letter_code
_entity_poly.pdbx_strand_id
1 'polypeptide(L)'
;MNRLSRAVLGLFAAPRLNMREDYGKVRRVQRRLATLTAPRHRTPYRQESFTDGGAPIPVRIFQPRERRRDDVLLFFHGGGWVTGDIVSYTSACTTMADLTGCVVASVDYRLAPEHPFPAGLEDCYRVANALLRDPHRAGIENAGKIVLVGDSAGGNLVAAVSLLLKERGQRGADRQILLYPVTHWDHDPQTSPFASVHHHGEGYRLTNTEVEDYFELYVPDPGQRRDPRVAPLMATDLSGQPRTLVITAERDLLCDEGEAYGHALEEAGNAVRVHRVDGALHGFIVLPRFSRYLREAYEVIDAFLEDEPADGGRQRPREPS
;
A
#
# COMPACT_ATOMS: atom_id res chain seq x y z
N MET A 1 -6.64 3.94 37.67
CA MET A 1 -6.08 4.16 36.31
C MET A 1 -4.58 4.46 36.42
N ASN A 2 -3.71 3.56 35.94
CA ASN A 2 -2.28 3.59 36.27
C ASN A 2 -1.48 4.56 35.38
N ARG A 3 -0.31 5.03 35.84
CA ARG A 3 0.52 6.05 35.13
C ARG A 3 0.96 5.60 33.73
N LEU A 4 1.21 4.30 33.54
CA LEU A 4 1.60 3.70 32.25
C LEU A 4 0.50 3.85 31.18
N SER A 5 -0.75 3.55 31.57
CA SER A 5 -1.93 3.70 30.69
C SER A 5 -2.17 5.16 30.28
N ARG A 6 -1.83 6.13 31.14
CA ARG A 6 -1.91 7.57 30.82
C ARG A 6 -0.80 8.02 29.87
N ALA A 7 0.40 7.44 29.97
CA ALA A 7 1.52 7.73 29.08
C ALA A 7 1.30 7.13 27.67
N VAL A 8 0.70 5.94 27.59
CA VAL A 8 0.29 5.33 26.32
C VAL A 8 -0.82 6.16 25.66
N LEU A 9 -1.86 6.59 26.40
CA LEU A 9 -2.87 7.54 25.87
C LEU A 9 -2.30 8.91 25.51
N GLY A 10 -1.29 9.40 26.23
CA GLY A 10 -0.60 10.67 25.91
C GLY A 10 0.24 10.62 24.63
N LEU A 11 0.65 9.43 24.18
CA LEU A 11 1.23 9.19 22.86
C LEU A 11 0.17 9.17 21.74
N PHE A 12 -1.11 9.00 22.08
CA PHE A 12 -2.24 9.03 21.15
C PHE A 12 -2.92 10.40 21.05
N ALA A 13 -2.63 11.34 21.96
CA ALA A 13 -2.93 12.75 21.76
C ALA A 13 -1.87 13.35 20.83
N ALA A 14 -1.95 13.03 19.53
CA ALA A 14 -1.20 13.78 18.55
C ALA A 14 -1.63 15.26 18.66
N PRO A 15 -0.70 16.24 18.66
CA PRO A 15 -1.10 17.61 18.38
C PRO A 15 -1.94 17.57 17.10
N ARG A 16 -3.06 18.31 17.05
CA ARG A 16 -3.85 18.42 15.81
C ARG A 16 -2.90 18.96 14.74
N LEU A 17 -2.36 18.06 13.91
CA LEU A 17 -1.45 18.39 12.84
C LEU A 17 -2.33 18.85 11.69
N ASN A 18 -2.14 20.09 11.24
CA ASN A 18 -2.73 20.56 10.01
C ASN A 18 -1.78 20.11 8.89
N MET A 19 -2.15 19.08 8.14
CA MET A 19 -1.22 18.50 7.16
C MET A 19 -0.92 19.48 6.02
N ARG A 20 -1.82 20.43 5.72
CA ARG A 20 -1.57 21.49 4.72
C ARG A 20 -0.42 22.41 5.10
N GLU A 21 -0.24 22.67 6.40
CA GLU A 21 0.80 23.57 6.90
C GLU A 21 2.04 22.82 7.42
N ASP A 22 1.83 21.67 8.05
CA ASP A 22 2.85 20.97 8.83
C ASP A 22 3.54 19.82 8.08
N TYR A 23 3.13 19.44 6.87
CA TYR A 23 3.70 18.29 6.16
C TYR A 23 5.24 18.32 6.07
N GLY A 24 5.82 19.50 5.82
CA GLY A 24 7.27 19.66 5.76
C GLY A 24 7.96 19.37 7.10
N LYS A 25 7.33 19.73 8.23
CA LYS A 25 7.82 19.37 9.57
C LYS A 25 7.68 17.87 9.81
N VAL A 26 6.54 17.29 9.43
CA VAL A 26 6.27 15.84 9.55
C VAL A 26 7.32 15.04 8.80
N ARG A 27 7.62 15.36 7.53
CA ARG A 27 8.69 14.71 6.74
C ARG A 27 10.04 14.75 7.45
N ARG A 28 10.42 15.92 7.99
CA ARG A 28 11.71 16.08 8.71
C ARG A 28 11.75 15.23 9.98
N VAL A 29 10.67 15.17 10.75
CA VAL A 29 10.60 14.36 11.97
C VAL A 29 10.64 12.87 11.64
N GLN A 30 9.86 12.41 10.66
CA GLN A 30 9.87 11.02 10.19
C GLN A 30 11.28 10.58 9.78
N ARG A 31 11.96 11.38 8.94
CA ARG A 31 13.32 11.05 8.49
C ARG A 31 14.33 11.03 9.65
N ARG A 32 14.25 11.97 10.60
CA ARG A 32 15.11 11.99 11.80
C ARG A 32 14.88 10.77 12.70
N LEU A 33 13.63 10.38 12.93
CA LEU A 33 13.33 9.19 13.74
C LEU A 33 13.83 7.92 13.05
N ALA A 34 13.63 7.82 11.73
CA ALA A 34 14.09 6.69 10.93
C ALA A 34 15.61 6.55 10.98
N THR A 35 16.37 7.63 10.84
CA THR A 35 17.84 7.60 10.91
C THR A 35 18.37 7.24 12.30
N LEU A 36 17.68 7.62 13.38
CA LEU A 36 18.04 7.19 14.74
C LEU A 36 17.85 5.68 14.96
N THR A 37 16.90 5.08 14.25
CA THR A 37 16.63 3.63 14.31
C THR A 37 17.43 2.82 13.30
N ALA A 38 18.03 3.46 12.30
CA ALA A 38 18.80 2.84 11.22
C ALA A 38 19.98 1.93 11.67
N PRO A 39 20.71 2.20 12.78
CA PRO A 39 21.83 1.36 13.20
C PRO A 39 21.45 -0.04 13.73
N ARG A 40 20.15 -0.38 13.81
CA ARG A 40 19.68 -1.69 14.28
C ARG A 40 19.19 -2.61 13.17
N HIS A 41 19.08 -2.10 11.95
CA HIS A 41 18.69 -2.91 10.79
C HIS A 41 19.96 -3.42 10.12
N ARG A 42 20.01 -4.73 9.86
CA ARG A 42 21.00 -5.30 8.93
C ARG A 42 20.91 -4.47 7.65
N THR A 43 22.03 -4.22 6.99
CA THR A 43 22.07 -3.43 5.75
C THR A 43 22.06 -4.30 4.48
N PRO A 44 21.20 -5.32 4.27
CA PRO A 44 21.20 -6.04 3.01
C PRO A 44 20.23 -5.35 2.03
N TYR A 45 20.35 -4.02 1.90
CA TYR A 45 19.61 -3.29 0.88
C TYR A 45 20.55 -2.63 -0.12
N ARG A 46 20.13 -2.61 -1.38
CA ARG A 46 20.77 -1.82 -2.44
C ARG A 46 19.78 -0.77 -2.93
N GLN A 47 20.31 0.35 -3.41
CA GLN A 47 19.50 1.39 -4.02
C GLN A 47 19.79 1.40 -5.52
N GLU A 48 18.74 1.35 -6.31
CA GLU A 48 18.77 1.47 -7.75
C GLU A 48 17.95 2.69 -8.17
N SER A 49 18.27 3.24 -9.34
CA SER A 49 17.46 4.31 -9.93
C SER A 49 16.83 3.76 -11.20
N PHE A 50 15.50 3.80 -11.25
CA PHE A 50 14.75 3.40 -12.43
C PHE A 50 14.62 4.60 -13.37
N THR A 51 15.15 4.45 -14.58
CA THR A 51 14.95 5.38 -15.68
C THR A 51 14.16 4.69 -16.78
N ASP A 52 13.11 5.37 -17.24
CA ASP A 52 12.33 5.01 -18.43
C ASP A 52 11.88 6.32 -19.09
N GLY A 53 12.81 6.98 -19.78
CA GLY A 53 12.57 8.23 -20.54
C GLY A 53 12.26 9.50 -19.74
N GLY A 54 12.33 9.48 -18.41
CA GLY A 54 12.01 10.61 -17.53
C GLY A 54 12.92 10.70 -16.31
N ALA A 55 12.54 11.51 -15.31
CA ALA A 55 13.32 11.68 -14.09
C ALA A 55 13.61 10.30 -13.42
N PRO A 56 14.82 10.10 -12.86
CA PRO A 56 15.15 8.87 -12.14
C PRO A 56 14.26 8.67 -10.93
N ILE A 57 13.69 7.47 -10.78
CA ILE A 57 12.87 7.09 -9.63
C ILE A 57 13.71 6.17 -8.73
N PRO A 58 14.08 6.60 -7.51
CA PRO A 58 14.83 5.73 -6.61
C PRO A 58 13.99 4.52 -6.18
N VAL A 59 14.61 3.35 -6.16
CA VAL A 59 14.04 2.11 -5.64
C VAL A 59 15.03 1.49 -4.67
N ARG A 60 14.57 1.19 -3.45
CA ARG A 60 15.37 0.52 -2.42
C ARG A 60 14.95 -0.93 -2.30
N ILE A 61 15.90 -1.84 -2.52
CA ILE A 61 15.66 -3.29 -2.56
C ILE A 61 16.16 -3.92 -1.27
N PHE A 62 15.28 -4.53 -0.50
CA PHE A 62 15.55 -5.20 0.77
C PHE A 62 15.60 -6.72 0.57
N GLN A 63 16.70 -7.34 0.97
CA GLN A 63 16.84 -8.79 0.93
C GLN A 63 16.38 -9.42 2.26
N PRO A 64 15.64 -10.54 2.21
CA PRO A 64 15.24 -11.25 3.41
C PRO A 64 16.46 -11.92 4.08
N ARG A 65 16.40 -12.15 5.38
CA ARG A 65 17.43 -12.98 6.07
C ARG A 65 17.51 -14.40 5.53
N GLU A 66 16.36 -14.97 5.21
CA GLU A 66 16.21 -16.29 4.60
C GLU A 66 15.21 -16.15 3.46
N ARG A 67 15.65 -16.45 2.23
CA ARG A 67 14.78 -16.41 1.06
C ARG A 67 13.93 -17.67 1.04
N ARG A 68 12.61 -17.51 1.23
CA ARG A 68 11.64 -18.61 1.22
C ARG A 68 10.84 -18.67 -0.09
N ARG A 69 10.78 -17.56 -0.82
CA ARG A 69 9.98 -17.40 -2.03
C ARG A 69 10.76 -16.64 -3.09
N ASP A 70 10.46 -16.95 -4.35
CA ASP A 70 11.03 -16.22 -5.49
C ASP A 70 10.33 -14.89 -5.77
N ASP A 71 9.22 -14.62 -5.09
CA ASP A 71 8.45 -13.39 -5.26
C ASP A 71 9.25 -12.13 -4.93
N VAL A 72 8.98 -11.08 -5.72
CA VAL A 72 9.43 -9.71 -5.48
C VAL A 72 8.21 -8.87 -5.15
N LEU A 73 8.17 -8.36 -3.92
CA LEU A 73 7.13 -7.45 -3.45
C LEU A 73 7.52 -6.03 -3.90
N LEU A 74 6.90 -5.52 -4.96
CA LEU A 74 7.06 -4.14 -5.39
C LEU A 74 6.18 -3.27 -4.50
N PHE A 75 6.82 -2.53 -3.60
CA PHE A 75 6.17 -1.82 -2.50
C PHE A 75 6.02 -0.32 -2.76
N PHE A 76 4.80 0.19 -2.63
CA PHE A 76 4.48 1.61 -2.61
C PHE A 76 4.11 2.02 -1.18
N HIS A 77 4.86 2.95 -0.61
CA HIS A 77 4.68 3.36 0.78
C HIS A 77 3.43 4.22 0.97
N GLY A 78 2.85 4.22 2.17
CA GLY A 78 1.79 5.14 2.56
C GLY A 78 2.30 6.52 2.97
N GLY A 79 1.41 7.32 3.58
CA GLY A 79 1.71 8.70 4.01
C GLY A 79 0.89 9.77 3.30
N GLY A 80 -0.31 9.42 2.83
CA GLY A 80 -1.27 10.35 2.23
C GLY A 80 -0.74 11.03 0.97
N TRP A 81 0.07 10.32 0.17
CA TRP A 81 0.78 10.84 -1.03
C TRP A 81 1.72 12.04 -0.80
N VAL A 82 1.82 12.50 0.45
CA VAL A 82 2.48 13.75 0.85
C VAL A 82 3.67 13.49 1.77
N THR A 83 3.68 12.39 2.51
CA THR A 83 4.74 12.03 3.47
C THR A 83 5.23 10.61 3.25
N GLY A 84 6.21 10.17 4.04
CA GLY A 84 6.93 8.92 3.79
C GLY A 84 8.06 9.09 2.79
N ASP A 85 8.99 8.13 2.80
CA ASP A 85 10.07 7.95 1.84
C ASP A 85 10.71 6.56 2.08
N ILE A 86 11.62 6.14 1.20
CA ILE A 86 12.37 4.89 1.38
C ILE A 86 13.21 4.82 2.67
N VAL A 87 13.51 5.95 3.33
CA VAL A 87 14.27 5.99 4.58
C VAL A 87 13.35 5.67 5.76
N SER A 88 12.23 6.36 5.87
CA SER A 88 11.19 6.18 6.89
C SER A 88 10.54 4.80 6.84
N TYR A 89 10.40 4.21 5.66
CA TYR A 89 9.88 2.85 5.49
C TYR A 89 10.94 1.74 5.59
N THR A 90 12.22 2.07 5.80
CA THR A 90 13.30 1.06 5.88
C THR A 90 12.99 -0.04 6.90
N SER A 91 12.43 0.30 8.07
CA SER A 91 12.06 -0.68 9.10
C SER A 91 10.92 -1.60 8.68
N ALA A 92 9.89 -1.04 8.05
CA ALA A 92 8.73 -1.78 7.59
C ALA A 92 9.10 -2.72 6.44
N CYS A 93 9.84 -2.24 5.45
CA CYS A 93 10.29 -3.05 4.31
C CYS A 93 11.27 -4.14 4.72
N THR A 94 12.19 -3.87 5.66
CA THR A 94 13.09 -4.91 6.22
C THR A 94 12.29 -5.98 6.96
N THR A 95 11.32 -5.56 7.77
CA THR A 95 10.43 -6.48 8.49
C THR A 95 9.58 -7.31 7.54
N MET A 96 9.05 -6.68 6.49
CA MET A 96 8.29 -7.33 5.44
C MET A 96 9.13 -8.40 4.74
N ALA A 97 10.33 -8.05 4.28
CA ALA A 97 11.24 -9.00 3.63
C ALA A 97 11.52 -10.19 4.55
N ASP A 98 11.87 -9.94 5.82
CA ASP A 98 12.17 -11.00 6.77
C ASP A 98 10.97 -11.89 7.09
N LEU A 99 9.76 -11.33 7.21
CA LEU A 99 8.57 -12.09 7.57
C LEU A 99 8.02 -12.87 6.39
N THR A 100 8.05 -12.32 5.17
CA THR A 100 7.56 -13.03 3.97
C THR A 100 8.64 -13.91 3.31
N GLY A 101 9.91 -13.74 3.67
CA GLY A 101 11.02 -14.41 2.97
C GLY A 101 11.13 -14.01 1.49
N CYS A 102 10.53 -12.89 1.09
CA CYS A 102 10.56 -12.33 -0.27
C CYS A 102 11.54 -11.16 -0.34
N VAL A 103 11.98 -10.83 -1.55
CA VAL A 103 12.64 -9.54 -1.82
C VAL A 103 11.58 -8.44 -1.80
N VAL A 104 11.88 -7.29 -1.19
CA VAL A 104 11.00 -6.11 -1.21
C VAL A 104 11.67 -4.98 -1.98
N ALA A 105 11.05 -4.48 -3.04
CA ALA A 105 11.52 -3.33 -3.81
C ALA A 105 10.63 -2.11 -3.50
N SER A 106 11.09 -1.19 -2.67
CA SER A 106 10.34 0.00 -2.24
C SER A 106 10.60 1.18 -3.18
N VAL A 107 9.55 1.75 -3.75
CA VAL A 107 9.63 2.89 -4.69
C VAL A 107 9.56 4.22 -3.94
N ASP A 108 10.49 5.13 -4.23
CA ASP A 108 10.54 6.50 -3.71
C ASP A 108 9.86 7.47 -4.70
N TYR A 109 8.54 7.34 -4.84
CA TYR A 109 7.76 8.09 -5.81
C TYR A 109 7.66 9.58 -5.43
N ARG A 110 7.47 10.47 -6.41
CA ARG A 110 7.30 11.91 -6.15
C ARG A 110 6.05 12.20 -5.32
N LEU A 111 6.19 13.12 -4.37
CA LEU A 111 5.14 13.45 -3.40
C LEU A 111 4.45 14.77 -3.72
N ALA A 112 3.18 14.85 -3.36
CA ALA A 112 2.44 16.10 -3.25
C ALA A 112 2.87 16.88 -2.00
N PRO A 113 2.70 18.21 -1.96
CA PRO A 113 2.13 19.08 -3.00
C PRO A 113 3.12 19.50 -4.09
N GLU A 114 4.41 19.19 -3.98
CA GLU A 114 5.40 19.57 -5.00
C GLU A 114 5.12 18.92 -6.35
N HIS A 115 4.55 17.71 -6.31
CA HIS A 115 4.15 16.93 -7.46
C HIS A 115 2.76 16.32 -7.22
N PRO A 116 1.66 17.10 -7.40
CA PRO A 116 0.31 16.62 -7.20
C PRO A 116 -0.06 15.52 -8.20
N PHE A 117 -1.24 14.93 -8.03
CA PHE A 117 -1.80 13.95 -8.97
C PHE A 117 -1.69 14.45 -10.43
N PRO A 118 -1.25 13.60 -11.38
CA PRO A 118 -0.95 12.17 -11.24
C PRO A 118 0.55 11.83 -11.06
N ALA A 119 1.41 12.77 -10.62
CA ALA A 119 2.86 12.60 -10.74
C ALA A 119 3.44 11.38 -9.98
N GLY A 120 3.10 11.20 -8.71
CA GLY A 120 3.54 10.02 -7.93
C GLY A 120 2.96 8.70 -8.43
N LEU A 121 1.71 8.73 -8.94
CA LEU A 121 1.08 7.57 -9.57
C LEU A 121 1.81 7.15 -10.85
N GLU A 122 2.18 8.11 -11.69
CA GLU A 122 2.93 7.84 -12.92
C GLU A 122 4.31 7.26 -12.61
N ASP A 123 4.97 7.68 -11.52
CA ASP A 123 6.23 7.08 -11.09
C ASP A 123 6.03 5.60 -10.69
N CYS A 124 5.01 5.29 -9.90
CA CYS A 124 4.70 3.92 -9.51
C CYS A 124 4.35 3.04 -10.73
N TYR A 125 3.54 3.55 -11.65
CA TYR A 125 3.21 2.89 -12.91
C TYR A 125 4.47 2.61 -13.75
N ARG A 126 5.36 3.59 -13.91
CA ARG A 126 6.59 3.44 -14.71
C ARG A 126 7.49 2.34 -14.15
N VAL A 127 7.67 2.28 -12.83
CA VAL A 127 8.47 1.23 -12.19
C VAL A 127 7.78 -0.13 -12.34
N ALA A 128 6.48 -0.23 -12.06
CA ALA A 128 5.74 -1.48 -12.18
C ALA A 128 5.76 -2.02 -13.62
N ASN A 129 5.42 -1.18 -14.61
CA ASN A 129 5.43 -1.55 -16.02
C ASN A 129 6.83 -1.97 -16.49
N ALA A 130 7.87 -1.26 -16.09
CA ALA A 130 9.25 -1.61 -16.44
C ALA A 130 9.64 -2.99 -15.90
N LEU A 131 9.28 -3.32 -14.67
CA LEU A 131 9.57 -4.62 -14.06
C LEU A 131 8.71 -5.75 -14.63
N LEU A 132 7.43 -5.49 -14.92
CA LEU A 132 6.53 -6.48 -15.52
C LEU A 132 6.91 -6.79 -16.98
N ARG A 133 7.49 -5.82 -17.70
CA ARG A 133 8.03 -6.02 -19.06
C ARG A 133 9.39 -6.71 -19.08
N ASP A 134 10.25 -6.42 -18.10
CA ASP A 134 11.59 -6.99 -17.98
C ASP A 134 11.88 -7.40 -16.52
N PRO A 135 11.41 -8.59 -16.09
CA PRO A 135 11.55 -9.06 -14.71
C PRO A 135 13.01 -9.29 -14.29
N HIS A 136 13.94 -9.42 -15.25
CA HIS A 136 15.38 -9.58 -14.95
C HIS A 136 15.94 -8.35 -14.23
N ARG A 137 15.34 -7.17 -14.41
CA ARG A 137 15.68 -5.95 -13.65
C ARG A 137 15.40 -6.08 -12.15
N ALA A 138 14.45 -6.93 -11.76
CA ALA A 138 14.20 -7.30 -10.37
C ALA A 138 14.99 -8.55 -9.91
N GLY A 139 15.81 -9.13 -10.78
CA GLY A 139 16.59 -10.34 -10.50
C GLY A 139 15.77 -11.63 -10.53
N ILE A 140 14.64 -11.65 -11.25
CA ILE A 140 13.77 -12.81 -11.43
C ILE A 140 13.49 -13.06 -12.92
N GLU A 141 13.14 -14.29 -13.29
CA GLU A 141 12.90 -14.65 -14.69
C GLU A 141 11.43 -14.48 -15.11
N ASN A 142 10.50 -14.60 -14.16
CA ASN A 142 9.07 -14.61 -14.43
C ASN A 142 8.38 -13.38 -13.82
N ALA A 143 7.80 -12.54 -14.67
CA ALA A 143 7.02 -11.37 -14.24
C ALA A 143 5.82 -11.71 -13.34
N GLY A 144 5.30 -12.94 -13.38
CA GLY A 144 4.22 -13.39 -12.46
C GLY A 144 4.65 -13.57 -11.01
N LYS A 145 5.96 -13.49 -10.73
CA LYS A 145 6.52 -13.43 -9.38
C LYS A 145 6.62 -12.00 -8.83
N ILE A 146 6.20 -10.98 -9.59
CA ILE A 146 6.04 -9.61 -9.10
C ILE A 146 4.68 -9.48 -8.44
N VAL A 147 4.67 -9.08 -7.17
CA VAL A 147 3.44 -8.79 -6.41
C VAL A 147 3.44 -7.31 -6.07
N LEU A 148 2.38 -6.60 -6.44
CA LEU A 148 2.23 -5.20 -6.04
C LEU A 148 1.75 -5.14 -4.59
N VAL A 149 2.41 -4.35 -3.75
CA VAL A 149 2.08 -4.22 -2.32
C VAL A 149 2.10 -2.75 -1.94
N GLY A 150 1.15 -2.32 -1.12
CA GLY A 150 1.17 -0.95 -0.63
C GLY A 150 0.27 -0.77 0.58
N ASP A 151 0.58 0.25 1.38
CA ASP A 151 -0.18 0.56 2.59
C ASP A 151 -0.79 1.96 2.56
N SER A 152 -2.00 2.13 3.08
CA SER A 152 -2.68 3.43 3.10
C SER A 152 -2.77 4.04 1.68
N ALA A 153 -2.26 5.26 1.48
CA ALA A 153 -2.08 5.88 0.16
C ALA A 153 -1.21 5.06 -0.82
N GLY A 154 -0.30 4.22 -0.33
CA GLY A 154 0.44 3.26 -1.15
C GLY A 154 -0.45 2.12 -1.64
N GLY A 155 -1.41 1.67 -0.82
CA GLY A 155 -2.43 0.70 -1.23
C GLY A 155 -3.36 1.28 -2.29
N ASN A 156 -3.70 2.57 -2.18
CA ASN A 156 -4.37 3.32 -3.23
C ASN A 156 -3.57 3.31 -4.55
N LEU A 157 -2.27 3.62 -4.49
CA LEU A 157 -1.38 3.61 -5.65
C LEU A 157 -1.29 2.22 -6.29
N VAL A 158 -1.28 1.13 -5.52
CA VAL A 158 -1.31 -0.23 -6.06
C VAL A 158 -2.58 -0.45 -6.89
N ALA A 159 -3.75 -0.15 -6.32
CA ALA A 159 -5.02 -0.30 -7.03
C ALA A 159 -5.08 0.56 -8.31
N ALA A 160 -4.66 1.82 -8.22
CA ALA A 160 -4.61 2.74 -9.36
C ALA A 160 -3.61 2.31 -10.44
N VAL A 161 -2.44 1.76 -10.07
CA VAL A 161 -1.48 1.20 -11.02
C VAL A 161 -2.05 -0.03 -11.73
N SER A 162 -2.75 -0.92 -11.02
CA SER A 162 -3.41 -2.08 -11.62
C SER A 162 -4.46 -1.67 -12.66
N LEU A 163 -5.27 -0.64 -12.34
CA LEU A 163 -6.21 -0.03 -13.28
C LEU A 163 -5.50 0.57 -14.49
N LEU A 164 -4.45 1.36 -14.29
CA LEU A 164 -3.68 1.99 -15.37
C LEU A 164 -2.99 0.99 -16.30
N LEU A 165 -2.45 -0.11 -15.76
CA LEU A 165 -1.84 -1.16 -16.56
C LEU A 165 -2.88 -1.79 -17.51
N LYS A 166 -4.09 -2.07 -17.00
CA LYS A 166 -5.21 -2.56 -17.81
C LYS A 166 -5.64 -1.52 -18.87
N GLU A 167 -5.89 -0.29 -18.45
CA GLU A 167 -6.33 0.82 -19.31
C GLU A 167 -5.35 1.03 -20.49
N ARG A 168 -4.05 0.94 -20.23
CA ARG A 168 -2.98 1.14 -21.23
C ARG A 168 -2.60 -0.14 -21.99
N GLY A 169 -3.34 -1.23 -21.83
CA GLY A 169 -3.09 -2.51 -22.49
C GLY A 169 -1.72 -3.13 -22.20
N GLN A 170 -1.14 -2.84 -21.03
CA GLN A 170 0.13 -3.39 -20.59
C GLN A 170 -0.06 -4.71 -19.87
N ARG A 171 1.04 -5.44 -19.63
CA ARG A 171 1.01 -6.61 -18.74
C ARG A 171 0.65 -6.15 -17.32
N GLY A 172 -0.47 -6.62 -16.80
CA GLY A 172 -0.83 -6.48 -15.39
C GLY A 172 0.01 -7.40 -14.48
N ALA A 173 0.08 -7.05 -13.19
CA ALA A 173 0.57 -7.98 -12.18
C ALA A 173 -0.45 -9.10 -11.93
N ASP A 174 0.01 -10.28 -11.53
CA ASP A 174 -0.89 -11.42 -11.30
C ASP A 174 -1.50 -11.37 -9.88
N ARG A 175 -0.82 -10.68 -8.94
CA ARG A 175 -1.22 -10.55 -7.53
C ARG A 175 -1.00 -9.12 -7.01
N GLN A 176 -1.90 -8.67 -6.14
CA GLN A 176 -1.76 -7.42 -5.39
C GLN A 176 -2.20 -7.58 -3.91
N ILE A 177 -1.54 -6.83 -3.02
CA ILE A 177 -1.83 -6.80 -1.58
C ILE A 177 -2.03 -5.34 -1.16
N LEU A 178 -3.23 -5.04 -0.67
CA LEU A 178 -3.66 -3.71 -0.24
C LEU A 178 -3.78 -3.68 1.28
N LEU A 179 -2.90 -2.95 1.96
CA LEU A 179 -2.92 -2.81 3.41
C LEU A 179 -3.65 -1.51 3.76
N TYR A 180 -4.84 -1.62 4.34
CA TYR A 180 -5.74 -0.55 4.76
C TYR A 180 -5.79 0.61 3.74
N PRO A 181 -6.13 0.31 2.47
CA PRO A 181 -5.97 1.25 1.37
C PRO A 181 -6.94 2.42 1.45
N VAL A 182 -6.55 3.57 0.88
CA VAL A 182 -7.52 4.62 0.53
C VAL A 182 -8.18 4.25 -0.79
N THR A 183 -9.51 4.19 -0.87
CA THR A 183 -10.22 3.73 -2.10
C THR A 183 -11.38 4.63 -2.52
N HIS A 184 -11.88 5.49 -1.63
CA HIS A 184 -12.96 6.44 -1.90
C HIS A 184 -12.45 7.89 -1.88
N TRP A 185 -13.30 8.84 -2.30
CA TRP A 185 -12.96 10.26 -2.43
C TRP A 185 -13.60 11.16 -1.36
N ASP A 186 -14.58 10.64 -0.63
CA ASP A 186 -15.36 11.38 0.37
C ASP A 186 -15.14 10.82 1.78
N HIS A 187 -14.46 11.60 2.60
CA HIS A 187 -14.14 11.33 4.01
C HIS A 187 -14.74 12.38 4.95
N ASP A 188 -15.69 13.19 4.47
CA ASP A 188 -16.45 14.12 5.29
C ASP A 188 -17.45 13.31 6.15
N PRO A 189 -17.41 13.42 7.50
CA PRO A 189 -18.32 12.70 8.38
C PRO A 189 -19.80 13.14 8.26
N GLN A 190 -20.12 14.13 7.44
CA GLN A 190 -21.51 14.52 7.17
C GLN A 190 -22.05 13.91 5.88
N THR A 191 -21.20 13.59 4.91
CA THR A 191 -21.63 13.14 3.57
C THR A 191 -21.14 11.75 3.19
N SER A 192 -20.05 11.28 3.81
CA SER A 192 -19.46 9.99 3.47
C SER A 192 -20.44 8.84 3.68
N PRO A 193 -20.48 7.87 2.74
CA PRO A 193 -21.39 6.72 2.85
C PRO A 193 -20.93 5.69 3.90
N PHE A 194 -19.75 5.84 4.50
CA PHE A 194 -19.11 4.82 5.32
C PHE A 194 -19.25 5.07 6.83
N ALA A 195 -19.71 4.05 7.56
CA ALA A 195 -19.85 4.12 9.02
C ALA A 195 -18.52 4.32 9.73
N SER A 196 -17.44 3.74 9.21
CA SER A 196 -16.09 3.93 9.74
C SER A 196 -15.63 5.39 9.69
N VAL A 197 -16.03 6.16 8.68
CA VAL A 197 -15.74 7.60 8.57
C VAL A 197 -16.44 8.39 9.68
N HIS A 198 -17.66 7.98 10.05
CA HIS A 198 -18.46 8.58 11.12
C HIS A 198 -17.96 8.21 12.53
N HIS A 199 -17.48 6.98 12.71
CA HIS A 199 -17.18 6.42 14.04
C HIS A 199 -15.70 6.42 14.41
N HIS A 200 -14.80 6.37 13.43
CA HIS A 200 -13.35 6.23 13.65
C HIS A 200 -12.55 7.45 13.15
N GLY A 201 -13.22 8.45 12.61
CA GLY A 201 -12.58 9.63 12.04
C GLY A 201 -12.10 10.68 13.06
N GLU A 202 -12.42 10.51 14.35
CA GLU A 202 -11.90 11.32 15.46
C GLU A 202 -11.22 10.47 16.54
N GLY A 203 -10.23 11.03 17.24
CA GLY A 203 -9.64 10.42 18.45
C GLY A 203 -8.71 9.22 18.22
N TYR A 204 -8.57 8.77 16.99
CA TYR A 204 -7.62 7.74 16.55
C TYR A 204 -6.40 8.35 15.84
N ARG A 205 -5.50 7.49 15.33
CA ARG A 205 -4.22 7.92 14.74
C ARG A 205 -4.38 8.70 13.42
N LEU A 206 -5.40 8.36 12.63
CA LEU A 206 -5.73 9.03 11.37
C LEU A 206 -7.14 9.61 11.54
N THR A 207 -7.33 10.86 11.14
CA THR A 207 -8.60 11.58 11.29
C THR A 207 -9.22 11.98 9.95
N ASN A 208 -10.52 12.31 9.93
CA ASN A 208 -11.18 12.85 8.72
C ASN A 208 -10.43 14.05 8.17
N THR A 209 -10.11 15.01 9.05
CA THR A 209 -9.40 16.25 8.69
C THR A 209 -8.03 15.97 8.07
N GLU A 210 -7.27 15.02 8.60
CA GLU A 210 -5.98 14.66 8.01
C GLU A 210 -6.14 14.06 6.60
N VAL A 211 -7.14 13.20 6.39
CA VAL A 211 -7.42 12.63 5.06
C VAL A 211 -7.85 13.70 4.07
N GLU A 212 -8.72 14.62 4.47
CA GLU A 212 -9.14 15.76 3.65
C GLU A 212 -7.96 16.69 3.31
N ASP A 213 -7.11 17.00 4.28
CA ASP A 213 -5.88 17.77 4.06
C ASP A 213 -4.95 17.06 3.05
N TYR A 214 -4.80 15.75 3.13
CA TYR A 214 -4.04 14.97 2.15
C TYR A 214 -4.64 15.06 0.75
N PHE A 215 -5.98 14.96 0.62
CA PHE A 215 -6.67 15.13 -0.65
C PHE A 215 -6.50 16.53 -1.23
N GLU A 216 -6.52 17.58 -0.41
CA GLU A 216 -6.28 18.94 -0.87
C GLU A 216 -4.87 19.14 -1.42
N LEU A 217 -3.87 18.53 -0.80
CA LEU A 217 -2.48 18.59 -1.27
C LEU A 217 -2.25 17.73 -2.51
N TYR A 218 -2.83 16.53 -2.54
CA TYR A 218 -2.63 15.56 -3.62
C TYR A 218 -3.47 15.87 -4.86
N VAL A 219 -4.75 16.19 -4.69
CA VAL A 219 -5.72 16.45 -5.75
C VAL A 219 -6.40 17.81 -5.48
N PRO A 220 -5.69 18.93 -5.76
CA PRO A 220 -6.16 20.27 -5.40
C PRO A 220 -7.42 20.69 -6.17
N ASP A 221 -7.69 20.09 -7.33
CA ASP A 221 -8.95 20.23 -8.06
C ASP A 221 -9.98 19.19 -7.56
N PRO A 222 -11.03 19.60 -6.81
CA PRO A 222 -12.02 18.67 -6.29
C PRO A 222 -12.76 17.89 -7.39
N GLY A 223 -12.85 18.43 -8.61
CA GLY A 223 -13.47 17.78 -9.75
C GLY A 223 -12.78 16.48 -10.18
N GLN A 224 -11.49 16.32 -9.82
CA GLN A 224 -10.69 15.13 -10.15
C GLN A 224 -10.71 14.07 -9.06
N ARG A 225 -11.27 14.33 -7.87
CA ARG A 225 -11.19 13.38 -6.75
C ARG A 225 -11.95 12.08 -7.01
N ARG A 226 -12.98 12.12 -7.86
CA ARG A 226 -13.75 10.95 -8.30
C ARG A 226 -13.11 10.17 -9.44
N ASP A 227 -11.97 10.64 -9.97
CA ASP A 227 -11.23 9.90 -10.99
C ASP A 227 -10.87 8.51 -10.43
N PRO A 228 -11.12 7.40 -11.15
CA PRO A 228 -10.78 6.04 -10.68
C PRO A 228 -9.30 5.85 -10.32
N ARG A 229 -8.41 6.70 -10.83
CA ARG A 229 -6.98 6.69 -10.51
C ARG A 229 -6.65 7.39 -9.19
N VAL A 230 -7.62 8.11 -8.62
CA VAL A 230 -7.58 8.74 -7.30
C VAL A 230 -8.41 7.94 -6.30
N ALA A 231 -9.64 7.58 -6.69
CA ALA A 231 -10.58 6.80 -5.90
C ALA A 231 -10.97 5.52 -6.67
N PRO A 232 -10.17 4.44 -6.58
CA PRO A 232 -10.38 3.19 -7.32
C PRO A 232 -11.78 2.57 -7.19
N LEU A 233 -12.48 2.81 -6.07
CA LEU A 233 -13.86 2.36 -5.89
C LEU A 233 -14.84 3.00 -6.90
N MET A 234 -14.47 4.13 -7.51
CA MET A 234 -15.27 4.84 -8.51
C MET A 234 -15.07 4.31 -9.94
N ALA A 235 -14.22 3.29 -10.13
CA ALA A 235 -14.04 2.66 -11.43
C ALA A 235 -15.37 2.03 -11.91
N THR A 236 -15.73 2.29 -13.17
CA THR A 236 -16.92 1.71 -13.79
C THR A 236 -16.71 0.27 -14.28
N ASP A 237 -15.46 -0.16 -14.40
CA ASP A 237 -15.07 -1.53 -14.77
C ASP A 237 -13.90 -1.99 -13.91
N LEU A 238 -14.20 -2.92 -13.00
CA LEU A 238 -13.23 -3.57 -12.11
C LEU A 238 -12.86 -4.99 -12.56
N SER A 239 -13.32 -5.46 -13.72
CA SER A 239 -13.00 -6.81 -14.20
C SER A 239 -11.52 -6.99 -14.52
N GLY A 240 -11.01 -8.22 -14.50
CA GLY A 240 -9.65 -8.54 -14.96
C GLY A 240 -8.53 -7.88 -14.15
N GLN A 241 -8.79 -7.58 -12.88
CA GLN A 241 -7.81 -7.09 -11.93
C GLN A 241 -7.00 -8.25 -11.31
N PRO A 242 -5.81 -7.98 -10.75
CA PRO A 242 -4.99 -9.01 -10.12
C PRO A 242 -5.74 -9.77 -9.01
N ARG A 243 -5.32 -11.01 -8.72
CA ARG A 243 -5.76 -11.68 -7.49
C ARG A 243 -5.39 -10.78 -6.31
N THR A 244 -6.37 -10.46 -5.46
CA THR A 244 -6.24 -9.36 -4.50
C THR A 244 -6.40 -9.85 -3.07
N LEU A 245 -5.47 -9.44 -2.20
CA LEU A 245 -5.65 -9.47 -0.76
C LEU A 245 -5.87 -8.05 -0.25
N VAL A 246 -7.00 -7.80 0.40
CA VAL A 246 -7.24 -6.55 1.14
C VAL A 246 -7.15 -6.86 2.63
N ILE A 247 -6.29 -6.15 3.36
CA ILE A 247 -6.22 -6.23 4.82
C ILE A 247 -6.65 -4.90 5.42
N THR A 248 -7.72 -4.86 6.21
CA THR A 248 -8.19 -3.64 6.88
C THR A 248 -7.90 -3.66 8.38
N ALA A 249 -8.02 -2.49 9.03
CA ALA A 249 -7.88 -2.34 10.47
C ALA A 249 -9.23 -1.98 11.09
N GLU A 250 -9.69 -2.71 12.11
CA GLU A 250 -11.04 -2.51 12.68
C GLU A 250 -11.29 -1.07 13.13
N ARG A 251 -10.28 -0.40 13.72
CA ARG A 251 -10.39 0.97 14.27
C ARG A 251 -9.72 1.99 13.35
N ASP A 252 -10.07 1.92 12.09
CA ASP A 252 -9.60 2.80 11.02
C ASP A 252 -10.81 3.39 10.30
N LEU A 253 -10.75 4.69 9.97
CA LEU A 253 -11.81 5.32 9.17
C LEU A 253 -11.85 4.80 7.73
N LEU A 254 -10.74 4.25 7.23
CA LEU A 254 -10.64 3.68 5.88
C LEU A 254 -11.09 2.21 5.80
N CYS A 255 -11.52 1.63 6.92
CA CYS A 255 -11.87 0.20 6.98
C CYS A 255 -13.00 -0.16 6.02
N ASP A 256 -14.12 0.56 6.07
CA ASP A 256 -15.30 0.20 5.26
C ASP A 256 -15.05 0.43 3.77
N GLU A 257 -14.31 1.47 3.37
CA GLU A 257 -14.01 1.72 1.96
C GLU A 257 -13.03 0.70 1.37
N GLY A 258 -12.05 0.25 2.16
CA GLY A 258 -11.13 -0.80 1.75
C GLY A 258 -11.87 -2.11 1.49
N GLU A 259 -12.81 -2.46 2.38
CA GLU A 259 -13.64 -3.66 2.23
C GLU A 259 -14.65 -3.52 1.09
N ALA A 260 -15.28 -2.36 0.94
CA ALA A 260 -16.15 -2.07 -0.19
C ALA A 260 -15.43 -2.23 -1.54
N TYR A 261 -14.16 -1.82 -1.62
CA TYR A 261 -13.34 -2.04 -2.81
C TYR A 261 -13.02 -3.52 -3.04
N GLY A 262 -12.70 -4.27 -1.97
CA GLY A 262 -12.53 -5.72 -2.05
C GLY A 262 -13.78 -6.44 -2.57
N HIS A 263 -14.95 -6.09 -2.04
CA HIS A 263 -16.23 -6.64 -2.50
C HIS A 263 -16.56 -6.23 -3.93
N ALA A 264 -16.33 -4.97 -4.32
CA ALA A 264 -16.54 -4.53 -5.70
C ALA A 264 -15.64 -5.26 -6.71
N LEU A 265 -14.40 -5.58 -6.33
CA LEU A 265 -13.52 -6.44 -7.14
C LEU A 265 -14.07 -7.88 -7.24
N GLU A 266 -14.58 -8.46 -6.14
CA GLU A 266 -15.16 -9.80 -6.14
C GLU A 266 -16.43 -9.87 -7.02
N GLU A 267 -17.33 -8.88 -6.88
CA GLU A 267 -18.53 -8.73 -7.71
C GLU A 267 -18.22 -8.58 -9.20
N ALA A 268 -17.09 -7.95 -9.54
CA ALA A 268 -16.58 -7.85 -10.91
C ALA A 268 -15.89 -9.15 -11.42
N GLY A 269 -15.89 -10.23 -10.63
CA GLY A 269 -15.42 -11.56 -11.01
C GLY A 269 -13.95 -11.84 -10.71
N ASN A 270 -13.28 -11.01 -9.90
CA ASN A 270 -11.88 -11.22 -9.54
C ASN A 270 -11.74 -12.15 -8.32
N ALA A 271 -10.59 -12.82 -8.19
CA ALA A 271 -10.27 -13.58 -6.99
C ALA A 271 -9.80 -12.64 -5.87
N VAL A 272 -10.61 -12.48 -4.83
CA VAL A 272 -10.34 -11.54 -3.73
C VAL A 272 -10.41 -12.24 -2.39
N ARG A 273 -9.53 -11.84 -1.46
CA ARG A 273 -9.66 -12.13 -0.03
C ARG A 273 -9.65 -10.81 0.72
N VAL A 274 -10.65 -10.61 1.57
CA VAL A 274 -10.73 -9.47 2.49
C VAL A 274 -10.52 -9.97 3.92
N HIS A 275 -9.61 -9.34 4.67
CA HIS A 275 -9.31 -9.70 6.06
C HIS A 275 -9.24 -8.46 6.94
N ARG A 276 -10.14 -8.35 7.91
CA ARG A 276 -10.10 -7.29 8.92
C ARG A 276 -9.26 -7.75 10.11
N VAL A 277 -8.29 -6.93 10.53
CA VAL A 277 -7.50 -7.18 11.74
C VAL A 277 -8.18 -6.53 12.94
N ASP A 278 -8.76 -7.35 13.81
CA ASP A 278 -9.50 -6.92 14.99
C ASP A 278 -8.63 -6.10 15.95
N GLY A 279 -9.14 -4.95 16.38
CA GLY A 279 -8.54 -4.00 17.31
C GLY A 279 -7.39 -3.17 16.75
N ALA A 280 -6.98 -3.41 15.50
CA ALA A 280 -5.88 -2.69 14.87
C ALA A 280 -6.27 -1.24 14.55
N LEU A 281 -5.26 -0.36 14.55
CA LEU A 281 -5.35 1.05 14.15
C LEU A 281 -4.68 1.24 12.78
N HIS A 282 -5.02 2.33 12.09
CA HIS A 282 -4.36 2.72 10.84
C HIS A 282 -2.82 2.69 10.95
N GLY A 283 -2.16 2.18 9.91
CA GLY A 283 -0.70 2.14 9.84
C GLY A 283 -0.06 1.15 10.82
N PHE A 284 -0.74 0.04 11.16
CA PHE A 284 -0.19 -0.95 12.08
C PHE A 284 1.03 -1.71 11.52
N ILE A 285 1.32 -1.63 10.21
CA ILE A 285 2.47 -2.32 9.59
C ILE A 285 3.84 -1.80 10.09
N VAL A 286 3.88 -0.58 10.62
CA VAL A 286 5.13 0.00 11.18
C VAL A 286 5.34 -0.35 12.65
N LEU A 287 4.43 -1.10 13.27
CA LEU A 287 4.57 -1.53 14.67
C LEU A 287 5.68 -2.57 14.83
N PRO A 288 6.21 -2.76 16.06
CA PRO A 288 7.21 -3.78 16.31
C PRO A 288 6.75 -5.20 15.91
N ARG A 289 7.69 -6.03 15.48
CA ARG A 289 7.47 -7.40 14.96
C ARG A 289 6.65 -8.33 15.86
N PHE A 290 6.67 -8.10 17.16
CA PHE A 290 5.93 -8.91 18.15
C PHE A 290 4.48 -8.45 18.37
N SER A 291 4.07 -7.32 17.76
CA SER A 291 2.69 -6.85 17.79
C SER A 291 1.74 -7.92 17.26
N ARG A 292 0.63 -8.19 17.97
CA ARG A 292 -0.39 -9.15 17.52
C ARG A 292 -0.91 -8.80 16.13
N TYR A 293 -1.25 -7.52 15.91
CA TYR A 293 -1.79 -7.02 14.65
C TYR A 293 -0.86 -7.26 13.46
N LEU A 294 0.44 -7.05 13.69
CA LEU A 294 1.44 -7.27 12.66
C LEU A 294 1.58 -8.75 12.32
N ARG A 295 1.67 -9.62 13.34
CA ARG A 295 1.79 -11.06 13.14
C ARG A 295 0.60 -11.63 12.38
N GLU A 296 -0.60 -11.28 12.79
CA GLU A 296 -1.85 -11.70 12.13
C GLU A 296 -1.88 -11.28 10.66
N ALA A 297 -1.54 -10.02 10.35
CA ALA A 297 -1.49 -9.56 8.97
C ALA A 297 -0.46 -10.33 8.13
N TYR A 298 0.73 -10.62 8.67
CA TYR A 298 1.73 -11.41 7.95
C TYR A 298 1.39 -12.90 7.81
N GLU A 299 0.66 -13.48 8.76
CA GLU A 299 0.10 -14.83 8.62
C GLU A 299 -0.87 -14.90 7.42
N VAL A 300 -1.72 -13.88 7.27
CA VAL A 300 -2.65 -13.77 6.14
C VAL A 300 -1.92 -13.50 4.82
N ILE A 301 -0.90 -12.64 4.83
CA ILE A 301 -0.04 -12.37 3.66
C ILE A 301 0.69 -13.66 3.23
N ASP A 302 1.30 -14.39 4.16
CA ASP A 302 2.02 -15.62 3.85
C ASP A 302 1.10 -16.67 3.24
N ALA A 303 -0.10 -16.87 3.80
CA ALA A 303 -1.10 -17.78 3.23
C ALA A 303 -1.50 -17.36 1.81
N PHE A 304 -1.75 -16.06 1.59
CA PHE A 304 -2.08 -15.55 0.25
C PHE A 304 -0.95 -15.75 -0.77
N LEU A 305 0.30 -15.61 -0.35
CA LEU A 305 1.47 -15.83 -1.20
C LEU A 305 1.73 -17.31 -1.49
N GLU A 306 1.34 -18.22 -0.58
CA GLU A 306 1.46 -19.68 -0.76
C GLU A 306 0.41 -20.27 -1.69
N ASP A 307 -0.79 -19.71 -1.70
CA ASP A 307 -1.86 -20.11 -2.60
C ASP A 307 -1.46 -19.86 -4.06
N GLU A 308 -0.90 -20.88 -4.73
CA GLU A 308 -0.77 -20.86 -6.18
C GLU A 308 -2.18 -20.93 -6.81
N PRO A 309 -2.45 -20.18 -7.90
CA PRO A 309 -3.70 -20.33 -8.62
C PRO A 309 -3.86 -21.79 -9.02
N ALA A 310 -5.04 -22.38 -8.75
CA ALA A 310 -5.41 -23.62 -9.41
C ALA A 310 -5.32 -23.37 -10.92
N ASP A 311 -4.35 -24.01 -11.56
CA ASP A 311 -4.08 -23.88 -12.99
C ASP A 311 -5.41 -23.93 -13.75
N GLY A 312 -5.73 -22.86 -14.46
CA GLY A 312 -6.98 -22.69 -15.17
C GLY A 312 -7.10 -23.77 -16.24
N GLY A 313 -7.79 -24.87 -15.90
CA GLY A 313 -8.42 -25.83 -16.80
C GLY A 313 -7.83 -25.97 -18.20
N ARG A 314 -6.60 -26.46 -18.34
CA ARG A 314 -6.25 -27.26 -19.53
C ARG A 314 -6.58 -28.71 -19.22
N GLN A 315 -7.82 -29.10 -19.53
CA GLN A 315 -8.15 -30.51 -19.71
C GLN A 315 -7.18 -31.08 -20.75
N ARG A 316 -6.33 -32.03 -20.34
CA ARG A 316 -5.61 -32.88 -21.29
C ARG A 316 -6.64 -33.56 -22.19
N PRO A 317 -6.47 -33.59 -23.51
CA PRO A 317 -7.32 -34.40 -24.36
C PRO A 317 -7.20 -35.85 -23.90
N ARG A 318 -8.33 -36.49 -23.61
CA ARG A 318 -8.36 -37.95 -23.44
C ARG A 318 -8.02 -38.56 -24.80
N GLU A 319 -6.93 -39.32 -24.85
CA GLU A 319 -6.64 -40.17 -26.01
C GLU A 319 -7.78 -41.20 -26.16
N PRO A 320 -8.31 -41.39 -27.37
CA PRO A 320 -9.28 -42.43 -27.62
C PRO A 320 -8.57 -43.79 -27.62
N SER A 321 -9.02 -44.65 -26.71
CA SER A 321 -8.77 -46.11 -26.71
C SER A 321 -9.50 -46.82 -27.85
#